data_AF-A0A0P1GRX4-F1
#
_entry.id   AF-A0A0P1GRX4-F1
#
_cell.length_a   1.000
_cell.length_b   1.000
_cell.length_c   1.000
_cell.angle_alpha   90.00
_cell.angle_beta   90.00
_cell.angle_gamma   90.00
#
_symmetry.space_group_name_H-M   'P 1'
#
loop_
_entity.id
_entity.type
_entity.pdbx_description
1 polymer ?
#
loop_
_entity_poly.entity_id
_entity_poly.type
_entity_poly.pdbx_seq_one_letter_code
_entity_poly.pdbx_strand_id
1 'polypeptide(L)'
;MMDLNTLLQNPAALIAAAAVLAVIVALILRGGAQKRAERTEAMIAQYMGQMAQRVDQLAAGQAQLDGGLRAQAQASAQSQGQIATLMEQRLGEVQVKLHENLSKVQRGTGENLAAMQQKMADTLAAQQLQMQENLANMQMRTNRSLTDLHEKLNTSLAGNAKQTATSLTQLQERLATIDKAQENITKLSGDVLSLQDILSNKQTRGAFGEIQLNDIVGKALPRDSYTLQHTLTNGKRADCLIHLPNPPGPIVIDSKFPLEAYEAMLSSQTEAELKAGIQQFKTSVRKHIKDISDRYIIEGETADGALMFLPSEAIYAELHSKFSDLVREGFERRVWIVSPTTCMATLNTMRAILKDARMREQAGEIRKALRNLHRDVEIVGERAGKLETHLRQAGDDVAGILTAATRANKRAHKLDNFDFEELAPEPEPEVQRDLLEADKS
;
A
#
# COMPACT_ATOMS: atom_id res chain seq x y z
N MET A 1 102.30 154.45 -0.02
CA MET A 1 101.60 155.24 -1.04
C MET A 1 101.93 154.69 -2.41
N MET A 2 101.05 153.83 -2.92
CA MET A 2 100.70 153.75 -4.33
C MET A 2 99.28 153.16 -4.35
N ASP A 3 98.33 153.98 -4.79
CA ASP A 3 96.92 153.89 -4.38
C ASP A 3 96.09 152.85 -5.14
N LEU A 4 95.39 152.05 -4.33
CA LEU A 4 94.41 151.02 -4.70
C LEU A 4 93.25 151.57 -5.56
N ASN A 5 93.09 152.90 -5.62
CA ASN A 5 92.03 153.56 -6.36
C ASN A 5 92.29 153.61 -7.89
N THR A 6 93.51 153.30 -8.32
CA THR A 6 93.87 153.22 -9.75
C THR A 6 93.57 151.85 -10.38
N LEU A 7 93.36 150.80 -9.56
CA LEU A 7 93.05 149.45 -10.06
C LEU A 7 91.55 149.23 -10.32
N LEU A 8 90.67 150.00 -9.66
CA LEU A 8 89.21 149.86 -9.77
C LEU A 8 88.58 150.70 -10.89
N GLN A 9 89.32 151.61 -11.53
CA GLN A 9 88.82 152.43 -12.66
C GLN A 9 89.24 151.91 -14.04
N ASN A 10 89.94 150.76 -14.12
CA ASN A 10 90.36 150.21 -15.41
C ASN A 10 89.39 149.12 -15.91
N PRO A 11 88.59 149.38 -16.97
CA PRO A 11 87.60 148.43 -17.48
C PRO A 11 88.21 147.10 -17.95
N ALA A 12 89.50 147.08 -18.30
CA ALA A 12 90.21 145.86 -18.70
C ALA A 12 90.38 144.83 -17.54
N ALA A 13 90.50 145.30 -16.29
CA ALA A 13 90.72 144.41 -15.14
C ALA A 13 89.45 143.67 -14.70
N LEU A 14 88.29 144.32 -14.81
CA LEU A 14 86.98 143.73 -14.49
C LEU A 14 86.57 142.63 -15.48
N ILE A 15 86.87 142.80 -16.77
CA ILE A 15 86.58 141.80 -17.81
C ILE A 15 87.45 140.54 -17.60
N ALA A 16 88.72 140.70 -17.21
CA ALA A 16 89.61 139.59 -16.93
C ALA A 16 89.13 138.75 -15.72
N ALA A 17 88.68 139.41 -14.65
CA ALA A 17 88.15 138.72 -13.47
C ALA A 17 86.86 137.94 -13.78
N ALA A 18 85.95 138.51 -14.58
CA ALA A 18 84.73 137.83 -15.01
C ALA A 18 85.01 136.62 -15.92
N ALA A 19 86.00 136.72 -16.80
CA ALA A 19 86.41 135.61 -17.68
C ALA A 19 86.99 134.43 -16.88
N VAL A 20 87.80 134.70 -15.86
CA VAL A 20 88.35 133.66 -14.97
C VAL A 20 87.24 132.96 -14.20
N LEU A 21 86.26 133.72 -13.68
CA LEU A 21 85.13 133.13 -12.96
C LEU A 21 84.27 132.24 -13.88
N ALA A 22 84.03 132.66 -15.13
CA ALA A 22 83.29 131.90 -16.12
C ALA A 22 83.98 130.56 -16.47
N VAL A 23 85.32 130.56 -16.58
CA VAL A 23 86.11 129.35 -16.83
C VAL A 23 86.02 128.38 -15.65
N ILE A 24 86.08 128.88 -14.41
CA ILE A 24 85.96 128.05 -13.21
C ILE A 24 84.57 127.40 -13.13
N VAL A 25 83.50 128.15 -13.41
CA VAL A 25 82.13 127.60 -13.41
C VAL A 25 81.96 126.54 -14.53
N ALA A 26 82.53 126.77 -15.71
CA ALA A 26 82.50 125.80 -16.80
C ALA A 26 83.25 124.49 -16.47
N LEU A 27 84.35 124.57 -15.72
CA LEU A 27 85.09 123.39 -15.26
C LEU A 27 84.32 122.59 -14.20
N ILE A 28 83.63 123.26 -13.27
CA ILE A 28 82.82 122.61 -12.23
C ILE A 28 81.62 121.88 -12.86
N LEU A 29 80.97 122.48 -13.85
CA LEU A 29 79.84 121.85 -14.55
C LEU A 29 80.26 120.63 -15.39
N ARG A 30 81.45 120.65 -16.01
CA ARG A 30 82.01 119.48 -16.71
C ARG A 30 82.34 118.32 -15.76
N GLY A 31 82.87 118.62 -14.57
CA GLY A 31 83.20 117.60 -13.57
C GLY A 31 81.98 116.86 -13.00
N GLY A 32 80.81 117.51 -12.95
CA GLY A 32 79.58 116.91 -12.43
C GLY A 32 78.87 115.94 -13.40
N ALA A 33 79.04 116.13 -14.71
CA ALA A 33 78.38 115.32 -15.73
C ALA A 33 79.07 113.96 -15.97
N GLN A 34 80.42 113.91 -15.89
CA GLN A 34 81.17 112.66 -16.11
C GLN A 34 80.90 111.59 -15.04
N LYS A 35 80.71 111.98 -13.76
CA LYS A 35 80.44 111.03 -12.66
C LYS A 35 79.03 110.42 -12.69
N ARG A 36 78.07 110.97 -13.44
CA ARG A 36 76.72 110.38 -13.58
C ARG A 36 76.64 109.34 -14.69
N ALA A 37 77.45 109.46 -15.75
CA ALA A 37 77.44 108.53 -16.89
C ALA A 37 78.02 107.14 -16.52
N GLU A 38 79.06 107.08 -15.69
CA GLU A 38 79.69 105.81 -15.26
C GLU A 38 78.76 104.95 -14.38
N ARG A 39 77.85 105.55 -13.60
CA ARG A 39 76.90 104.80 -12.75
C ARG A 39 75.75 104.17 -13.54
N THR A 40 75.37 104.74 -14.68
CA THR A 40 74.29 104.19 -15.52
C THR A 40 74.77 103.03 -16.40
N GLU A 41 76.01 103.04 -16.88
CA GLU A 41 76.59 101.92 -17.65
C GLU A 41 76.76 100.65 -16.79
N ALA A 42 77.19 100.79 -15.53
CA ALA A 42 77.38 99.66 -14.63
C ALA A 42 76.08 98.88 -14.33
N MET A 43 74.94 99.56 -14.25
CA MET A 43 73.64 98.93 -13.97
C MET A 43 73.11 98.15 -15.18
N ILE A 44 73.27 98.67 -16.40
CA ILE A 44 72.78 98.02 -17.63
C ILE A 44 73.58 96.75 -17.94
N ALA A 45 74.90 96.76 -17.71
CA ALA A 45 75.75 95.58 -17.85
C ALA A 45 75.35 94.45 -16.88
N GLN A 46 74.95 94.80 -15.66
CA GLN A 46 74.52 93.83 -14.65
C GLN A 46 73.16 93.19 -15.00
N TYR A 47 72.21 93.96 -15.56
CA TYR A 47 70.93 93.42 -16.04
C TYR A 47 71.07 92.50 -17.25
N MET A 48 71.97 92.81 -18.19
CA MET A 48 72.23 91.95 -19.35
C MET A 48 72.90 90.63 -18.95
N GLY A 49 73.80 90.66 -17.95
CA GLY A 49 74.42 89.45 -17.41
C GLY A 49 73.40 88.49 -16.75
N GLN A 50 72.42 89.03 -16.03
CA GLN A 50 71.36 88.21 -15.42
C GLN A 50 70.39 87.63 -16.46
N MET A 51 70.11 88.35 -17.55
CA MET A 51 69.26 87.83 -18.63
C MET A 51 69.96 86.74 -19.45
N ALA A 52 71.25 86.88 -19.75
CA ALA A 52 72.01 85.83 -20.43
C ALA A 52 71.98 84.51 -19.63
N GLN A 53 72.16 84.56 -18.31
CA GLN A 53 72.06 83.38 -17.45
C GLN A 53 70.66 82.74 -17.44
N ARG A 54 69.59 83.53 -17.51
CA ARG A 54 68.22 82.98 -17.58
C ARG A 54 67.91 82.31 -18.91
N VAL A 55 68.44 82.84 -20.02
CA VAL A 55 68.29 82.22 -21.34
C VAL A 55 69.04 80.89 -21.43
N ASP A 56 70.26 80.80 -20.88
CA ASP A 56 71.01 79.54 -20.82
C ASP A 56 70.31 78.49 -19.95
N GLN A 57 69.71 78.90 -18.82
CA GLN A 57 68.92 78.00 -17.97
C GLN A 57 67.65 77.49 -18.67
N LEU A 58 66.98 78.33 -19.47
CA LEU A 58 65.82 77.92 -20.27
C LEU A 58 66.21 76.98 -21.42
N ALA A 59 67.33 77.26 -22.11
CA ALA A 59 67.86 76.39 -23.15
C ALA A 59 68.23 75.00 -22.59
N ALA A 60 68.86 74.95 -21.41
CA ALA A 60 69.18 73.71 -20.71
C ALA A 60 67.90 72.94 -20.28
N GLY A 61 66.89 73.64 -19.76
CA GLY A 61 65.61 73.05 -19.37
C GLY A 61 64.84 72.45 -20.56
N GLN A 62 64.89 73.11 -21.72
CA GLN A 62 64.21 72.65 -22.93
C GLN A 62 64.90 71.42 -23.55
N ALA A 63 66.24 71.36 -23.52
CA ALA A 63 66.99 70.17 -23.93
C ALA A 63 66.71 68.95 -23.03
N GLN A 64 66.54 69.18 -21.72
CA GLN A 64 66.21 68.13 -20.76
C GLN A 64 64.78 67.58 -20.96
N LEU A 65 63.82 68.43 -21.33
CA LEU A 65 62.45 68.01 -21.66
C LEU A 65 62.38 67.22 -22.97
N ASP A 66 63.11 67.62 -24.01
CA ASP A 66 63.15 66.90 -25.29
C ASP A 66 63.81 65.51 -25.14
N GLY A 67 64.83 65.41 -24.27
CA GLY A 67 65.42 64.14 -23.85
C GLY A 67 64.46 63.26 -23.05
N GLY A 68 63.73 63.84 -22.09
CA GLY A 68 62.73 63.14 -21.27
C GLY A 68 61.55 62.60 -22.08
N LEU A 69 61.05 63.37 -23.04
CA LEU A 69 59.95 62.96 -23.91
C LEU A 69 60.37 61.83 -24.87
N ARG A 70 61.60 61.86 -25.42
CA ARG A 70 62.12 60.76 -26.24
C ARG A 70 62.35 59.49 -25.42
N ALA A 71 62.88 59.62 -24.20
CA ALA A 71 63.06 58.48 -23.29
C ALA A 71 61.72 57.85 -22.89
N GLN A 72 60.68 58.66 -22.63
CA GLN A 72 59.35 58.17 -22.30
C GLN A 72 58.63 57.53 -23.50
N ALA A 73 58.80 58.08 -24.71
CA ALA A 73 58.28 57.48 -25.93
C ALA A 73 58.94 56.11 -26.22
N GLN A 74 60.26 56.00 -26.05
CA GLN A 74 60.99 54.73 -26.19
C GLN A 74 60.60 53.72 -25.09
N ALA A 75 60.46 54.15 -23.84
CA ALA A 75 60.01 53.29 -22.76
C ALA A 75 58.58 52.77 -22.96
N SER A 76 57.69 53.60 -23.52
CA SER A 76 56.32 53.19 -23.85
C SER A 76 56.25 52.24 -25.05
N ALA A 77 57.11 52.41 -26.05
CA ALA A 77 57.19 51.48 -27.18
C ALA A 77 57.76 50.10 -26.73
N GLN A 78 58.74 50.12 -25.82
CA GLN A 78 59.33 48.90 -25.27
C GLN A 78 58.35 48.14 -24.36
N SER A 79 57.56 48.85 -23.54
CA SER A 79 56.55 48.22 -22.69
C SER A 79 55.40 47.60 -23.50
N GLN A 80 54.96 48.26 -24.59
CA GLN A 80 53.97 47.69 -25.51
C GLN A 80 54.50 46.45 -26.24
N GLY A 81 55.78 46.45 -26.64
CA GLY A 81 56.43 45.27 -27.21
C GLY A 81 56.46 44.07 -26.25
N GLN A 82 56.80 44.31 -24.97
CA GLN A 82 56.79 43.26 -23.95
C GLN A 82 55.38 42.71 -23.68
N ILE A 83 54.34 43.56 -23.71
CA ILE A 83 52.94 43.12 -23.55
C ILE A 83 52.51 42.23 -24.73
N ALA A 84 52.91 42.56 -25.95
CA ALA A 84 52.61 41.74 -27.12
C ALA A 84 53.28 40.36 -27.02
N THR A 85 54.57 40.29 -26.65
CA THR A 85 55.28 39.02 -26.48
C THR A 85 54.71 38.19 -25.33
N LEU A 86 54.28 38.84 -24.23
CA LEU A 86 53.66 38.15 -23.10
C LEU A 86 52.26 37.62 -23.45
N MET A 87 51.48 38.36 -24.24
CA MET A 87 50.20 37.88 -24.77
C MET A 87 50.39 36.68 -25.68
N GLU A 88 51.41 36.68 -26.53
CA GLU A 88 51.73 35.58 -27.44
C GLU A 88 52.16 34.32 -26.67
N GLN A 89 52.98 34.47 -25.63
CA GLN A 89 53.33 33.37 -24.71
C GLN A 89 52.12 32.84 -23.94
N ARG A 90 51.24 33.73 -23.44
CA ARG A 90 50.01 33.33 -22.74
C ARG A 90 49.06 32.56 -23.65
N LEU A 91 48.90 33.00 -24.91
CA LEU A 91 48.06 32.31 -25.89
C LEU A 91 48.63 30.93 -26.24
N GLY A 92 49.95 30.81 -26.39
CA GLY A 92 50.63 29.52 -26.58
C GLY A 92 50.44 28.57 -25.38
N GLU A 93 50.63 29.05 -24.15
CA GLU A 93 50.40 28.26 -22.94
C GLU A 93 48.94 27.82 -22.80
N VAL A 94 47.99 28.71 -23.09
CA VAL A 94 46.56 28.39 -23.03
C VAL A 94 46.21 27.34 -24.08
N GLN A 95 46.73 27.45 -25.31
CA GLN A 95 46.47 26.47 -26.36
C GLN A 95 47.03 25.08 -26.01
N VAL A 96 48.26 25.02 -25.48
CA VAL A 96 48.87 23.76 -25.02
C VAL A 96 48.10 23.15 -23.85
N LYS A 97 47.72 23.93 -22.84
CA LYS A 97 46.92 23.44 -21.70
C LYS A 97 45.52 23.00 -22.11
N LEU A 98 44.90 23.68 -23.08
CA LEU A 98 43.59 23.28 -23.61
C LEU A 98 43.69 21.93 -24.33
N HIS A 99 44.73 21.74 -25.16
CA HIS A 99 44.96 20.50 -25.90
C HIS A 99 45.32 19.35 -24.96
N GLU A 100 46.12 19.61 -23.93
CA GLU A 100 46.47 18.63 -22.91
C GLU A 100 45.22 18.20 -22.12
N ASN A 101 44.39 19.14 -21.69
CA ASN A 101 43.14 18.85 -20.98
C ASN A 101 42.13 18.11 -21.86
N LEU A 102 41.97 18.51 -23.14
CA LEU A 102 41.12 17.79 -24.09
C LEU A 102 41.62 16.35 -24.30
N SER A 103 42.93 16.14 -24.39
CA SER A 103 43.51 14.80 -24.53
C SER A 103 43.33 13.93 -23.28
N LYS A 104 43.42 14.54 -22.08
CA LYS A 104 43.15 13.87 -20.79
C LYS A 104 41.68 13.50 -20.65
N VAL A 105 40.77 14.40 -21.05
CA VAL A 105 39.33 14.12 -21.07
C VAL A 105 39.01 13.02 -22.08
N GLN A 106 39.56 13.07 -23.30
CA GLN A 106 39.36 12.01 -24.31
C GLN A 106 39.86 10.65 -23.85
N ARG A 107 41.07 10.55 -23.27
CA ARG A 107 41.59 9.28 -22.73
C ARG A 107 40.77 8.79 -21.55
N GLY A 108 40.42 9.66 -20.60
CA GLY A 108 39.57 9.31 -19.46
C GLY A 108 38.19 8.82 -19.88
N THR A 109 37.57 9.45 -20.89
CA THR A 109 36.30 8.96 -21.46
C THR A 109 36.46 7.63 -22.20
N GLY A 110 37.58 7.40 -22.89
CA GLY A 110 37.86 6.14 -23.57
C GLY A 110 38.10 4.97 -22.61
N GLU A 111 38.88 5.18 -21.56
CA GLU A 111 39.15 4.19 -20.52
C GLU A 111 37.89 3.85 -19.71
N ASN A 112 37.08 4.85 -19.38
CA ASN A 112 35.80 4.63 -18.70
C ASN A 112 34.78 3.91 -19.59
N LEU A 113 34.73 4.22 -20.89
CA LEU A 113 33.85 3.53 -21.82
C LEU A 113 34.30 2.07 -22.05
N ALA A 114 35.61 1.82 -22.16
CA ALA A 114 36.16 0.48 -22.26
C ALA A 114 35.89 -0.34 -20.98
N ALA A 115 36.08 0.25 -19.80
CA ALA A 115 35.77 -0.40 -18.52
C ALA A 115 34.26 -0.66 -18.36
N MET A 116 33.40 0.23 -18.86
CA MET A 116 31.95 0.05 -18.84
C MET A 116 31.51 -1.05 -19.83
N GLN A 117 32.09 -1.11 -21.03
CA GLN A 117 31.84 -2.19 -21.99
C GLN A 117 32.32 -3.54 -21.47
N GLN A 118 33.51 -3.59 -20.85
CA GLN A 118 34.05 -4.80 -20.25
C GLN A 118 33.15 -5.29 -19.09
N LYS A 119 32.75 -4.38 -18.19
CA LYS A 119 31.80 -4.71 -17.12
C LYS A 119 30.45 -5.18 -17.67
N MET A 120 29.91 -4.53 -18.72
CA MET A 120 28.68 -5.00 -19.36
C MET A 120 28.85 -6.40 -19.97
N ALA A 121 29.97 -6.69 -20.63
CA ALA A 121 30.26 -8.00 -21.19
C ALA A 121 30.37 -9.07 -20.10
N ASP A 122 31.08 -8.79 -19.00
CA ASP A 122 31.22 -9.69 -17.87
C ASP A 122 29.87 -9.91 -17.16
N THR A 123 29.05 -8.86 -17.03
CA THR A 123 27.71 -8.97 -16.43
C THR A 123 26.77 -9.76 -17.32
N LEU A 124 26.81 -9.56 -18.65
CA LEU A 124 26.03 -10.36 -19.60
C LEU A 124 26.46 -11.83 -19.60
N ALA A 125 27.77 -12.10 -19.55
CA ALA A 125 28.28 -13.48 -19.49
C ALA A 125 27.86 -14.17 -18.19
N ALA A 126 27.97 -13.50 -17.04
CA ALA A 126 27.49 -14.01 -15.76
C ALA A 126 25.97 -14.23 -15.76
N GLN A 127 25.20 -13.30 -16.33
CA GLN A 127 23.75 -13.40 -16.44
C GLN A 127 23.32 -14.53 -17.40
N GLN A 128 24.06 -14.77 -18.48
CA GLN A 128 23.81 -15.87 -19.41
C GLN A 128 24.11 -17.24 -18.77
N LEU A 129 25.20 -17.35 -18.01
CA LEU A 129 25.52 -18.55 -17.22
C LEU A 129 24.46 -18.83 -16.16
N GLN A 130 24.04 -17.79 -15.41
CA GLN A 130 22.98 -17.91 -14.42
C GLN A 130 21.62 -18.29 -15.05
N MET A 131 21.32 -17.75 -16.24
CA MET A 131 20.11 -18.10 -16.97
C MET A 131 20.15 -19.54 -17.49
N GLN A 132 21.30 -20.03 -17.96
CA GLN A 132 21.48 -21.44 -18.34
C GLN A 132 21.36 -22.38 -17.15
N GLU A 133 21.94 -22.02 -16.00
CA GLU A 133 21.86 -22.83 -14.77
C GLU A 133 20.42 -22.86 -14.24
N ASN A 134 19.72 -21.73 -14.28
CA ASN A 134 18.30 -21.66 -13.92
C ASN A 134 17.42 -22.46 -14.91
N LEU A 135 17.70 -22.40 -16.21
CA LEU A 135 16.99 -23.19 -17.22
C LEU A 135 17.26 -24.69 -17.07
N ALA A 136 18.49 -25.10 -16.79
CA ALA A 136 18.84 -26.50 -16.54
C ALA A 136 18.19 -27.03 -15.26
N ASN A 137 18.20 -26.24 -14.18
CA ASN A 137 17.51 -26.58 -12.93
C ASN A 137 15.99 -26.61 -13.09
N MET A 138 15.43 -25.69 -13.89
CA MET A 138 14.00 -25.68 -14.22
C MET A 138 13.63 -26.89 -15.08
N GLN A 139 14.42 -27.22 -16.11
CA GLN A 139 14.20 -28.42 -16.93
C GLN A 139 14.31 -29.70 -16.09
N MET A 140 15.29 -29.81 -15.19
CA MET A 140 15.40 -30.97 -14.29
C MET A 140 14.21 -31.08 -13.33
N ARG A 141 13.73 -29.95 -12.77
CA ARG A 141 12.53 -29.94 -11.91
C ARG A 141 11.27 -30.28 -12.69
N THR A 142 11.10 -29.75 -13.89
CA THR A 142 9.97 -30.04 -14.78
C THR A 142 10.00 -31.50 -15.23
N ASN A 143 11.15 -32.06 -15.60
CA ASN A 143 11.25 -33.48 -15.95
C ASN A 143 10.97 -34.38 -14.75
N ARG A 144 11.51 -34.09 -13.56
CA ARG A 144 11.19 -34.89 -12.36
C ARG A 144 9.70 -34.80 -12.00
N SER A 145 9.10 -33.61 -12.11
CA SER A 145 7.66 -33.44 -11.87
C SER A 145 6.81 -34.14 -12.93
N LEU A 146 7.23 -34.15 -14.20
CA LEU A 146 6.55 -34.87 -15.27
C LEU A 146 6.66 -36.38 -15.10
N THR A 147 7.83 -36.90 -14.68
CA THR A 147 8.01 -38.33 -14.39
C THR A 147 7.17 -38.76 -13.19
N ASP A 148 7.14 -37.98 -12.10
CA ASP A 148 6.30 -38.24 -10.93
C ASP A 148 4.80 -38.12 -11.26
N LEU A 149 4.41 -37.16 -12.11
CA LEU A 149 3.06 -37.07 -12.65
C LEU A 149 2.72 -38.25 -13.55
N HIS A 150 3.63 -38.72 -14.41
CA HIS A 150 3.43 -39.90 -15.25
C HIS A 150 3.32 -41.18 -14.41
N GLU A 151 4.11 -41.31 -13.35
CA GLU A 151 4.05 -42.45 -12.44
C GLU A 151 2.76 -42.43 -11.62
N LYS A 152 2.35 -41.28 -11.09
CA LYS A 152 1.05 -41.09 -10.42
C LYS A 152 -0.13 -41.24 -11.36
N LEU A 153 -0.03 -40.77 -12.60
CA LEU A 153 -1.05 -41.00 -13.62
C LEU A 153 -1.11 -42.46 -14.00
N ASN A 154 0.00 -43.15 -14.24
CA ASN A 154 -0.03 -44.58 -14.57
C ASN A 154 -0.53 -45.45 -13.41
N THR A 155 -0.13 -45.15 -12.18
CA THR A 155 -0.64 -45.87 -10.99
C THR A 155 -2.11 -45.54 -10.73
N SER A 156 -2.55 -44.30 -10.96
CA SER A 156 -3.95 -43.89 -10.88
C SER A 156 -4.78 -44.47 -12.04
N LEU A 157 -4.28 -44.50 -13.27
CA LEU A 157 -4.94 -45.09 -14.44
C LEU A 157 -4.99 -46.60 -14.34
N ALA A 158 -3.93 -47.27 -13.89
CA ALA A 158 -3.92 -48.71 -13.64
C ALA A 158 -4.80 -49.07 -12.42
N GLY A 159 -4.77 -48.24 -11.37
CA GLY A 159 -5.65 -48.36 -10.20
C GLY A 159 -7.11 -48.16 -10.56
N ASN A 160 -7.44 -47.12 -11.33
CA ASN A 160 -8.76 -46.81 -11.84
C ASN A 160 -9.22 -47.84 -12.86
N ALA A 161 -8.35 -48.37 -13.73
CA ALA A 161 -8.70 -49.44 -14.67
C ALA A 161 -8.98 -50.74 -13.92
N LYS A 162 -8.18 -51.08 -12.90
CA LYS A 162 -8.43 -52.24 -12.03
C LYS A 162 -9.72 -52.06 -11.21
N GLN A 163 -9.94 -50.88 -10.66
CA GLN A 163 -11.15 -50.56 -9.90
C GLN A 163 -12.39 -50.46 -10.80
N THR A 164 -12.24 -49.99 -12.03
CA THR A 164 -13.30 -49.96 -13.06
C THR A 164 -13.60 -51.36 -13.56
N ALA A 165 -12.59 -52.19 -13.81
CA ALA A 165 -12.77 -53.59 -14.15
C ALA A 165 -13.44 -54.35 -13.01
N THR A 166 -12.99 -54.16 -11.76
CA THR A 166 -13.63 -54.76 -10.57
C THR A 166 -15.05 -54.23 -10.39
N SER A 167 -15.29 -52.94 -10.64
CA SER A 167 -16.63 -52.35 -10.59
C SER A 167 -17.50 -52.83 -11.75
N LEU A 168 -16.95 -53.10 -12.94
CA LEU A 168 -17.65 -53.66 -14.10
C LEU A 168 -17.97 -55.14 -13.89
N THR A 169 -17.06 -55.90 -13.28
CA THR A 169 -17.31 -57.29 -12.87
C THR A 169 -18.34 -57.33 -11.74
N GLN A 170 -18.25 -56.43 -10.76
CA GLN A 170 -19.29 -56.27 -9.73
C GLN A 170 -20.61 -55.74 -10.31
N LEU A 171 -20.58 -54.93 -11.36
CA LEU A 171 -21.77 -54.47 -12.08
C LEU A 171 -22.36 -55.59 -12.94
N GLN A 172 -21.54 -56.47 -13.53
CA GLN A 172 -21.99 -57.68 -14.21
C GLN A 172 -22.56 -58.69 -13.21
N GLU A 173 -21.96 -58.86 -12.03
CA GLU A 173 -22.56 -59.63 -10.93
C GLU A 173 -23.84 -58.97 -10.41
N ARG A 174 -23.89 -57.62 -10.38
CA ARG A 174 -25.10 -56.85 -10.06
C ARG A 174 -26.18 -56.96 -11.14
N LEU A 175 -25.81 -57.06 -12.41
CA LEU A 175 -26.72 -57.26 -13.55
C LEU A 175 -27.20 -58.71 -13.64
N ALA A 176 -26.35 -59.69 -13.35
CA ALA A 176 -26.76 -61.08 -13.15
C ALA A 176 -27.64 -61.24 -11.89
N THR A 177 -27.47 -60.38 -10.88
CA THR A 177 -28.43 -60.26 -9.79
C THR A 177 -29.65 -59.41 -10.13
N ILE A 178 -29.68 -58.67 -11.25
CA ILE A 178 -30.90 -58.06 -11.79
C ILE A 178 -31.76 -59.09 -12.52
N ASP A 179 -31.16 -60.08 -13.22
CA ASP A 179 -31.90 -61.24 -13.72
C ASP A 179 -32.44 -62.10 -12.56
N LYS A 180 -31.66 -62.27 -11.47
CA LYS A 180 -32.20 -62.80 -10.19
C LYS A 180 -33.17 -61.85 -9.50
N ALA A 181 -33.10 -60.54 -9.74
CA ALA A 181 -34.05 -59.57 -9.21
C ALA A 181 -35.40 -59.66 -9.94
N GLN A 182 -35.41 -60.04 -11.22
CA GLN A 182 -36.63 -60.42 -11.93
C GLN A 182 -37.25 -61.69 -11.33
N GLU A 183 -36.45 -62.71 -11.01
CA GLU A 183 -36.92 -63.86 -10.21
C GLU A 183 -37.37 -63.44 -8.79
N ASN A 184 -36.72 -62.46 -8.17
CA ASN A 184 -37.09 -61.94 -6.85
C ASN A 184 -38.32 -61.02 -6.88
N ILE A 185 -38.66 -60.39 -8.00
CA ILE A 185 -39.93 -59.67 -8.17
C ILE A 185 -41.08 -60.68 -8.22
N THR A 186 -40.87 -61.85 -8.84
CA THR A 186 -41.83 -62.97 -8.76
C THR A 186 -41.87 -63.59 -7.35
N LYS A 187 -40.78 -63.51 -6.56
CA LYS A 187 -40.73 -63.87 -5.12
C LYS A 187 -41.15 -62.76 -4.15
N LEU A 188 -41.38 -61.52 -4.58
CA LEU A 188 -41.87 -60.45 -3.71
C LEU A 188 -43.32 -60.74 -3.24
N SER A 189 -44.06 -61.54 -4.02
CA SER A 189 -45.30 -62.17 -3.59
C SER A 189 -45.10 -63.23 -2.48
N GLY A 190 -43.90 -63.76 -2.32
CA GLY A 190 -43.50 -64.76 -1.33
C GLY A 190 -42.87 -64.18 -0.05
N ASP A 191 -42.33 -62.96 -0.05
CA ASP A 191 -41.75 -62.33 1.15
C ASP A 191 -42.81 -61.93 2.20
N VAL A 192 -44.10 -62.00 1.85
CA VAL A 192 -45.22 -61.97 2.81
C VAL A 192 -45.17 -63.19 3.75
N LEU A 193 -44.56 -64.31 3.36
CA LEU A 193 -44.45 -65.52 4.18
C LEU A 193 -43.35 -65.43 5.26
N SER A 194 -42.24 -64.71 5.05
CA SER A 194 -41.22 -64.54 6.11
C SER A 194 -41.63 -63.54 7.20
N LEU A 195 -42.61 -62.67 6.89
CA LEU A 195 -43.27 -61.81 7.85
C LEU A 195 -44.16 -62.62 8.83
N GLN A 196 -44.74 -63.76 8.40
CA GLN A 196 -45.69 -64.53 9.23
C GLN A 196 -45.07 -65.08 10.54
N ASP A 197 -43.80 -65.51 10.51
CA ASP A 197 -43.16 -66.14 11.66
C ASP A 197 -42.70 -65.14 12.73
N ILE A 198 -42.32 -63.92 12.34
CA ILE A 198 -41.89 -62.84 13.25
C ILE A 198 -43.09 -62.03 13.77
N LEU A 199 -44.21 -62.00 13.03
CA LEU A 199 -45.37 -61.16 13.31
C LEU A 199 -46.55 -61.88 13.94
N SER A 200 -46.38 -63.10 14.46
CA SER A 200 -47.49 -63.86 15.08
C SER A 200 -48.10 -63.17 16.33
N ASN A 201 -47.32 -62.38 17.09
CA ASN A 201 -47.79 -61.69 18.30
C ASN A 201 -47.86 -60.16 18.15
N LYS A 202 -49.00 -59.55 18.52
CA LYS A 202 -49.29 -58.10 18.48
C LYS A 202 -48.19 -57.24 19.10
N GLN A 203 -47.58 -57.70 20.18
CA GLN A 203 -46.53 -56.96 20.87
C GLN A 203 -45.20 -56.98 20.11
N THR A 204 -44.84 -58.13 19.54
CA THR A 204 -43.66 -58.28 18.68
C THR A 204 -43.79 -57.47 17.39
N ARG A 205 -45.02 -57.36 16.85
CA ARG A 205 -45.33 -56.50 15.69
C ARG A 205 -45.09 -55.03 15.97
N GLY A 206 -45.61 -54.53 17.11
CA GLY A 206 -45.39 -53.14 17.53
C GLY A 206 -43.90 -52.85 17.69
N ALA A 207 -43.18 -53.75 18.38
CA ALA A 207 -41.73 -53.64 18.55
C ALA A 207 -40.97 -53.64 17.20
N PHE A 208 -41.37 -54.47 16.22
CA PHE A 208 -40.75 -54.47 14.89
C PHE A 208 -40.90 -53.12 14.19
N GLY A 209 -42.10 -52.55 14.21
CA GLY A 209 -42.36 -51.22 13.63
C GLY A 209 -41.54 -50.12 14.31
N GLU A 210 -41.40 -50.17 15.64
CA GLU A 210 -40.60 -49.22 16.41
C GLU A 210 -39.09 -49.37 16.14
N ILE A 211 -38.58 -50.61 16.07
CA ILE A 211 -37.17 -50.91 15.77
C ILE A 211 -36.82 -50.41 14.36
N GLN A 212 -37.67 -50.69 13.37
CA GLN A 212 -37.44 -50.25 12.00
C GLN A 212 -37.48 -48.71 11.90
N LEU A 213 -38.44 -48.06 12.57
CA LEU A 213 -38.50 -46.60 12.64
C LEU A 213 -37.23 -46.01 13.28
N ASN A 214 -36.77 -46.58 14.39
CA ASN A 214 -35.56 -46.14 15.08
C ASN A 214 -34.32 -46.27 14.19
N ASP A 215 -34.15 -47.38 13.48
CA ASP A 215 -33.04 -47.59 12.55
C ASP A 215 -33.05 -46.56 11.40
N ILE A 216 -34.23 -46.31 10.82
CA ILE A 216 -34.44 -45.30 9.77
C ILE A 216 -34.08 -43.89 10.28
N VAL A 217 -34.64 -43.50 11.43
CA VAL A 217 -34.42 -42.17 12.02
C VAL A 217 -32.95 -41.99 12.41
N GLY A 218 -32.33 -42.99 13.03
CA GLY A 218 -30.93 -42.95 13.45
C GLY A 218 -29.94 -42.87 12.28
N LYS A 219 -30.30 -43.41 11.10
CA LYS A 219 -29.50 -43.28 9.87
C LYS A 219 -29.74 -41.95 9.17
N ALA A 220 -30.97 -41.42 9.22
CA ALA A 220 -31.34 -40.21 8.49
C ALA A 220 -31.05 -38.92 9.25
N LEU A 221 -31.13 -38.91 10.58
CA LEU A 221 -31.07 -37.68 11.38
C LEU A 221 -29.97 -37.74 12.45
N PRO A 222 -29.31 -36.61 12.74
CA PRO A 222 -28.44 -36.48 13.91
C PRO A 222 -29.17 -36.79 15.23
N ARG A 223 -28.47 -37.40 16.20
CA ARG A 223 -29.06 -37.83 17.48
C ARG A 223 -29.67 -36.71 18.32
N ASP A 224 -29.20 -35.48 18.15
CA ASP A 224 -29.71 -34.28 18.83
C ASP A 224 -31.00 -33.73 18.20
N SER A 225 -31.37 -34.20 17.00
CA SER A 225 -32.51 -33.67 16.24
C SER A 225 -33.79 -34.49 16.37
N TYR A 226 -33.82 -35.52 17.22
CA TYR A 226 -35.03 -36.29 17.50
C TYR A 226 -35.05 -36.84 18.94
N THR A 227 -36.22 -37.24 19.40
CA THR A 227 -36.42 -37.92 20.67
C THR A 227 -37.39 -39.07 20.48
N LEU A 228 -36.93 -40.27 20.80
CA LEU A 228 -37.75 -41.47 20.76
C LEU A 228 -38.63 -41.54 22.00
N GLN A 229 -39.83 -42.12 21.86
CA GLN A 229 -40.77 -42.34 22.96
C GLN A 229 -41.08 -41.05 23.74
N HIS A 230 -41.19 -39.91 23.04
CA HIS A 230 -41.43 -38.60 23.63
C HIS A 230 -42.86 -38.49 24.15
N THR A 231 -43.05 -37.92 25.34
CA THR A 231 -44.37 -37.67 25.93
C THR A 231 -44.72 -36.20 25.78
N LEU A 232 -45.80 -35.92 25.05
CA LEU A 232 -46.32 -34.57 24.82
C LEU A 232 -47.02 -34.01 26.06
N THR A 233 -47.33 -32.71 26.05
CA THR A 233 -48.00 -32.01 27.17
C THR A 233 -49.35 -32.62 27.55
N ASN A 234 -50.05 -33.23 26.60
CA ASN A 234 -51.32 -33.93 26.81
C ASN A 234 -51.18 -35.33 27.45
N GLY A 235 -49.95 -35.72 27.82
CA GLY A 235 -49.64 -37.02 28.43
C GLY A 235 -49.65 -38.20 27.44
N LYS A 236 -49.78 -37.95 26.14
CA LYS A 236 -49.67 -38.98 25.09
C LYS A 236 -48.22 -39.18 24.71
N ARG A 237 -47.83 -40.43 24.55
CA ARG A 237 -46.47 -40.82 24.14
C ARG A 237 -46.46 -41.19 22.67
N ALA A 238 -45.60 -40.52 21.91
CA ALA A 238 -45.35 -40.80 20.50
C ALA A 238 -44.08 -41.63 20.31
N ASP A 239 -43.99 -42.40 19.24
CA ASP A 239 -42.85 -43.27 18.97
C ASP A 239 -41.58 -42.47 18.67
N CYS A 240 -41.70 -41.36 17.92
CA CYS A 240 -40.61 -40.44 17.65
C CYS A 240 -41.12 -39.00 17.50
N LEU A 241 -40.40 -38.05 18.09
CA LEU A 241 -40.56 -36.62 17.86
C LEU A 241 -39.30 -36.09 17.18
N ILE A 242 -39.44 -35.44 16.03
CA ILE A 242 -38.34 -34.79 15.31
C ILE A 242 -38.36 -33.31 15.67
N HIS A 243 -37.23 -32.83 16.17
CA HIS A 243 -37.04 -31.43 16.49
C HIS A 243 -36.72 -30.68 15.21
N LEU A 244 -37.58 -29.73 14.84
CA LEU A 244 -37.38 -28.85 13.69
C LEU A 244 -37.56 -27.39 14.12
N PRO A 245 -36.89 -26.45 13.45
CA PRO A 245 -37.11 -25.02 13.67
C PRO A 245 -38.55 -24.63 13.31
N ASN A 246 -39.06 -23.58 13.96
CA ASN A 246 -40.36 -23.03 13.64
C ASN A 246 -40.26 -21.94 12.55
N PRO A 247 -41.05 -21.99 11.46
CA PRO A 247 -41.92 -23.09 11.00
C PRO A 247 -41.15 -24.19 10.24
N PRO A 248 -41.62 -25.47 10.23
CA PRO A 248 -42.93 -25.93 10.71
C PRO A 248 -43.01 -26.32 12.19
N GLY A 249 -41.89 -26.37 12.93
CA GLY A 249 -41.87 -26.86 14.32
C GLY A 249 -41.78 -28.39 14.44
N PRO A 250 -41.79 -28.94 15.67
CA PRO A 250 -41.53 -30.36 15.92
C PRO A 250 -42.55 -31.30 15.27
N ILE A 251 -42.10 -32.32 14.52
CA ILE A 251 -42.98 -33.27 13.82
C ILE A 251 -43.00 -34.62 14.54
N VAL A 252 -44.19 -35.15 14.78
CA VAL A 252 -44.39 -36.47 15.38
C VAL A 252 -44.43 -37.55 14.31
N ILE A 253 -43.81 -38.70 14.59
CA ILE A 253 -43.94 -39.95 13.85
C ILE A 253 -44.48 -41.03 14.78
N ASP A 254 -45.51 -41.73 14.32
CA ASP A 254 -46.17 -42.82 15.05
C ASP A 254 -46.30 -44.04 14.13
N SER A 255 -45.81 -45.19 14.60
CA SER A 255 -45.78 -46.44 13.86
C SER A 255 -47.10 -47.17 14.03
N LYS A 256 -47.83 -47.39 12.93
CA LYS A 256 -49.08 -48.16 12.94
C LYS A 256 -49.08 -49.22 11.87
N PHE A 257 -49.45 -50.43 12.30
CA PHE A 257 -49.47 -51.58 11.43
C PHE A 257 -50.84 -52.29 11.45
N PRO A 258 -51.73 -51.99 10.49
CA PRO A 258 -53.04 -52.61 10.38
C PRO A 258 -52.96 -54.02 9.75
N LEU A 259 -51.97 -54.82 10.15
CA LEU A 259 -51.65 -56.10 9.52
C LEU A 259 -52.81 -57.10 9.59
N GLU A 260 -53.47 -57.22 10.75
CA GLU A 260 -54.56 -58.21 10.95
C GLU A 260 -55.69 -58.04 9.93
N ALA A 261 -56.07 -56.79 9.66
CA ALA A 261 -57.11 -56.50 8.68
C ALA A 261 -56.62 -56.70 7.23
N TYR A 262 -55.32 -56.50 6.98
CA TYR A 262 -54.70 -56.75 5.70
C TYR A 262 -54.55 -58.26 5.42
N GLU A 263 -54.15 -59.04 6.42
CA GLU A 263 -54.07 -60.51 6.36
C GLU A 263 -55.45 -61.14 6.17
N ALA A 264 -56.47 -60.64 6.90
CA ALA A 264 -57.85 -61.08 6.70
C ALA A 264 -58.31 -60.84 5.25
N MET A 265 -57.93 -59.70 4.65
CA MET A 265 -58.22 -59.40 3.25
C MET A 265 -57.48 -60.35 2.29
N LEU A 266 -56.20 -60.66 2.54
CA LEU A 266 -55.41 -61.56 1.68
C LEU A 266 -55.80 -63.03 1.81
N SER A 267 -56.24 -63.46 2.99
CA SER A 267 -56.64 -64.86 3.27
C SER A 267 -58.10 -65.17 2.92
N SER A 268 -58.85 -64.18 2.44
CA SER A 268 -60.26 -64.32 2.04
C SER A 268 -60.39 -65.29 0.87
N GLN A 269 -61.26 -66.30 1.01
CA GLN A 269 -61.49 -67.31 -0.03
C GLN A 269 -62.77 -67.02 -0.83
N THR A 270 -63.69 -66.25 -0.25
CA THR A 270 -64.93 -65.83 -0.89
C THR A 270 -64.97 -64.32 -1.12
N GLU A 271 -65.76 -63.89 -2.11
CA GLU A 271 -65.97 -62.46 -2.39
C GLU A 271 -66.62 -61.72 -1.20
N ALA A 272 -67.47 -62.41 -0.44
CA ALA A 272 -68.10 -61.86 0.76
C ALA A 272 -67.07 -61.61 1.88
N GLU A 273 -66.15 -62.55 2.10
CA GLU A 273 -65.04 -62.40 3.06
C GLU A 273 -64.10 -61.27 2.62
N LEU A 274 -63.77 -61.20 1.34
CA LEU A 274 -62.90 -60.16 0.79
C LEU A 274 -63.50 -58.76 1.04
N LYS A 275 -64.80 -58.60 0.78
CA LYS A 275 -65.51 -57.34 1.01
C LYS A 275 -65.52 -56.95 2.50
N ALA A 276 -65.69 -57.93 3.40
CA ALA A 276 -65.63 -57.70 4.84
C ALA A 276 -64.21 -57.31 5.30
N GLY A 277 -63.18 -58.00 4.81
CA GLY A 277 -61.77 -57.71 5.10
C GLY A 277 -61.36 -56.31 4.64
N ILE A 278 -61.77 -55.92 3.43
CA ILE A 278 -61.56 -54.55 2.92
C ILE A 278 -62.18 -53.51 3.85
N GLN A 279 -63.43 -53.72 4.28
CA GLN A 279 -64.12 -52.75 5.15
C GLN A 279 -63.45 -52.66 6.54
N GLN A 280 -62.99 -53.78 7.06
CA GLN A 280 -62.23 -53.82 8.32
C GLN A 280 -60.90 -53.08 8.19
N PHE A 281 -60.16 -53.28 7.08
CA PHE A 281 -58.92 -52.58 6.80
C PHE A 281 -59.13 -51.07 6.71
N LYS A 282 -60.13 -50.63 5.94
CA LYS A 282 -60.52 -49.22 5.85
C LYS A 282 -60.82 -48.61 7.21
N THR A 283 -61.59 -49.32 8.03
CA THR A 283 -61.96 -48.86 9.38
C THR A 283 -60.75 -48.75 10.29
N SER A 284 -59.84 -49.72 10.23
CA SER A 284 -58.60 -49.74 11.02
C SER A 284 -57.68 -48.57 10.68
N VAL A 285 -57.39 -48.38 9.39
CA VAL A 285 -56.54 -47.28 8.90
C VAL A 285 -57.15 -45.92 9.26
N ARG A 286 -58.44 -45.73 9.02
CA ARG A 286 -59.15 -44.49 9.39
C ARG A 286 -59.05 -44.18 10.87
N LYS A 287 -59.22 -45.20 11.72
CA LYS A 287 -59.05 -45.06 13.16
C LYS A 287 -57.64 -44.61 13.52
N HIS A 288 -56.61 -45.19 12.91
CA HIS A 288 -55.22 -44.78 13.14
C HIS A 288 -54.95 -43.34 12.71
N ILE A 289 -55.41 -42.93 11.52
CA ILE A 289 -55.30 -41.54 11.05
C ILE A 289 -55.96 -40.58 12.05
N LYS A 290 -57.18 -40.89 12.49
CA LYS A 290 -57.91 -40.08 13.48
C LYS A 290 -57.17 -40.03 14.82
N ASP A 291 -56.73 -41.18 15.33
CA ASP A 291 -56.00 -41.27 16.60
C ASP A 291 -54.70 -40.45 16.57
N ILE A 292 -53.96 -40.47 15.45
CA ILE A 292 -52.72 -39.70 15.28
C ILE A 292 -53.02 -38.20 15.24
N SER A 293 -53.99 -37.80 14.42
CA SER A 293 -54.39 -36.39 14.27
C SER A 293 -54.84 -35.80 15.61
N ASP A 294 -55.72 -36.50 16.34
CA ASP A 294 -56.30 -36.02 17.59
C ASP A 294 -55.29 -35.98 18.76
N ARG A 295 -54.28 -36.86 18.75
CA ARG A 295 -53.34 -37.02 19.89
C ARG A 295 -52.04 -36.26 19.73
N TYR A 296 -51.59 -36.03 18.50
CA TYR A 296 -50.23 -35.58 18.23
C TYR A 296 -50.13 -34.26 17.48
N ILE A 297 -51.24 -33.73 16.96
CA ILE A 297 -51.25 -32.39 16.34
C ILE A 297 -51.79 -31.41 17.36
N ILE A 298 -50.89 -30.75 18.07
CA ILE A 298 -51.16 -29.81 19.16
C ILE A 298 -50.66 -28.43 18.77
N GLU A 299 -51.57 -27.47 18.70
CA GLU A 299 -51.26 -26.09 18.33
C GLU A 299 -50.26 -25.45 19.32
N GLY A 300 -49.17 -24.91 18.79
CA GLY A 300 -48.10 -24.29 19.58
C GLY A 300 -47.07 -25.26 20.17
N GLU A 301 -47.29 -26.57 20.11
CA GLU A 301 -46.34 -27.59 20.58
C GLU A 301 -45.74 -28.41 19.42
N THR A 302 -46.58 -28.88 18.50
CA THR A 302 -46.16 -29.67 17.34
C THR A 302 -46.46 -28.93 16.05
N ALA A 303 -45.85 -29.39 14.96
CA ALA A 303 -46.14 -28.93 13.62
C ALA A 303 -47.60 -29.17 13.23
N ASP A 304 -48.01 -28.49 12.17
CA ASP A 304 -49.32 -28.61 11.53
C ASP A 304 -49.49 -29.92 10.73
N GLY A 305 -48.94 -31.02 11.25
CA GLY A 305 -49.05 -32.35 10.69
C GLY A 305 -48.16 -33.38 11.37
N ALA A 306 -48.49 -34.65 11.16
CA ALA A 306 -47.80 -35.80 11.72
C ALA A 306 -47.58 -36.89 10.65
N LEU A 307 -46.59 -37.75 10.87
CA LEU A 307 -46.32 -38.90 9.99
C LEU A 307 -46.89 -40.18 10.61
N MET A 308 -47.68 -40.90 9.82
CA MET A 308 -48.06 -42.29 10.13
C MET A 308 -47.08 -43.22 9.42
N PHE A 309 -46.19 -43.84 10.19
CA PHE A 309 -45.22 -44.78 9.65
C PHE A 309 -45.85 -46.17 9.51
N LEU A 310 -45.82 -46.68 8.28
CA LEU A 310 -46.31 -48.00 7.92
C LEU A 310 -45.09 -48.90 7.61
N PRO A 311 -44.75 -49.89 8.45
CA PRO A 311 -43.51 -50.68 8.33
C PRO A 311 -43.57 -51.76 7.22
N SER A 312 -44.25 -51.47 6.11
CA SER A 312 -44.37 -52.36 4.95
C SER A 312 -44.60 -51.55 3.66
N GLU A 313 -43.69 -51.71 2.70
CA GLU A 313 -43.84 -51.13 1.36
C GLU A 313 -45.04 -51.72 0.61
N ALA A 314 -45.29 -53.02 0.78
CA ALA A 314 -46.40 -53.71 0.09
C ALA A 314 -47.76 -53.13 0.52
N ILE A 315 -47.98 -52.97 1.83
CA ILE A 315 -49.24 -52.40 2.34
C ILE A 315 -49.36 -50.93 1.94
N TYR A 316 -48.25 -50.18 1.93
CA TYR A 316 -48.24 -48.79 1.46
C TYR A 316 -48.65 -48.66 -0.02
N ALA A 317 -48.11 -49.52 -0.89
CA ALA A 317 -48.42 -49.54 -2.31
C ALA A 317 -49.89 -49.93 -2.56
N GLU A 318 -50.38 -50.95 -1.85
CA GLU A 318 -51.79 -51.36 -1.89
C GLU A 318 -52.73 -50.24 -1.44
N LEU A 319 -52.38 -49.54 -0.35
CA LEU A 319 -53.12 -48.40 0.17
C LEU A 319 -53.27 -47.28 -0.87
N HIS A 320 -52.18 -46.92 -1.55
CA HIS A 320 -52.20 -45.88 -2.58
C HIS A 320 -52.93 -46.32 -3.86
N SER A 321 -52.83 -47.59 -4.23
CA SER A 321 -53.44 -48.12 -5.45
C SER A 321 -54.95 -48.34 -5.32
N LYS A 322 -55.42 -48.95 -4.22
CA LYS A 322 -56.81 -49.40 -4.07
C LYS A 322 -57.64 -48.55 -3.11
N PHE A 323 -56.99 -47.80 -2.23
CA PHE A 323 -57.65 -47.08 -1.12
C PHE A 323 -57.23 -45.61 -1.05
N SER A 324 -57.19 -44.94 -2.21
CA SER A 324 -56.84 -43.52 -2.33
C SER A 324 -57.75 -42.59 -1.53
N ASP A 325 -58.97 -43.01 -1.21
CA ASP A 325 -59.89 -42.33 -0.29
C ASP A 325 -59.29 -42.16 1.11
N LEU A 326 -58.61 -43.19 1.63
CA LEU A 326 -57.95 -43.13 2.94
C LEU A 326 -56.73 -42.22 2.93
N VAL A 327 -55.97 -42.23 1.82
CA VAL A 327 -54.81 -41.35 1.66
C VAL A 327 -55.26 -39.89 1.68
N ARG A 328 -56.32 -39.56 0.93
CA ARG A 328 -56.90 -38.22 0.92
C ARG A 328 -57.44 -37.80 2.29
N GLU A 329 -58.12 -38.70 3.00
CA GLU A 329 -58.58 -38.44 4.37
C GLU A 329 -57.40 -38.20 5.33
N GLY A 330 -56.27 -38.91 5.14
CA GLY A 330 -55.01 -38.63 5.83
C GLY A 330 -54.54 -37.19 5.62
N PHE A 331 -54.46 -36.75 4.36
CA PHE A 331 -54.10 -35.37 4.02
C PHE A 331 -55.06 -34.34 4.64
N GLU A 332 -56.37 -34.56 4.56
CA GLU A 332 -57.38 -33.66 5.15
C GLU A 332 -57.24 -33.56 6.68
N ARG A 333 -56.78 -34.63 7.33
CA ARG A 333 -56.49 -34.68 8.77
C ARG A 333 -55.06 -34.28 9.15
N ARG A 334 -54.26 -33.83 8.17
CA ARG A 334 -52.84 -33.46 8.32
C ARG A 334 -51.96 -34.62 8.82
N VAL A 335 -52.29 -35.86 8.42
CA VAL A 335 -51.54 -37.08 8.71
C VAL A 335 -51.01 -37.67 7.42
N TRP A 336 -49.70 -37.62 7.23
CA TRP A 336 -49.04 -38.16 6.04
C TRP A 336 -48.60 -39.60 6.27
N ILE A 337 -49.08 -40.50 5.43
CA ILE A 337 -48.75 -41.91 5.49
C ILE A 337 -47.42 -42.11 4.77
N VAL A 338 -46.46 -42.76 5.43
CA VAL A 338 -45.13 -42.99 4.88
C VAL A 338 -44.70 -44.44 5.07
N SER A 339 -44.09 -45.03 4.04
CA SER A 339 -43.39 -46.32 4.09
C SER A 339 -41.92 -46.15 4.49
N PRO A 340 -41.12 -47.22 4.69
CA PRO A 340 -39.69 -47.11 4.96
C PRO A 340 -38.92 -46.20 4.00
N THR A 341 -39.13 -46.36 2.70
CA THR A 341 -38.45 -45.58 1.66
C THR A 341 -38.91 -44.13 1.65
N THR A 342 -40.22 -43.92 1.77
CA THR A 342 -40.81 -42.57 1.78
C THR A 342 -40.40 -41.82 3.05
N CYS A 343 -40.40 -42.49 4.20
CA CYS A 343 -39.94 -41.96 5.47
C CYS A 343 -38.48 -41.54 5.39
N MET A 344 -37.59 -42.39 4.87
CA MET A 344 -36.18 -42.02 4.64
C MET A 344 -36.04 -40.75 3.77
N ALA A 345 -36.82 -40.64 2.68
CA ALA A 345 -36.79 -39.46 1.82
C ALA A 345 -37.28 -38.20 2.54
N THR A 346 -38.38 -38.30 3.29
CA THR A 346 -38.91 -37.20 4.10
C THR A 346 -37.90 -36.75 5.16
N LEU A 347 -37.29 -37.69 5.88
CA LEU A 347 -36.28 -37.40 6.91
C LEU A 347 -35.02 -36.78 6.31
N ASN A 348 -34.58 -37.24 5.13
CA ASN A 348 -33.46 -36.61 4.41
C ASN A 348 -33.76 -35.15 4.07
N THR A 349 -35.01 -34.85 3.73
CA THR A 349 -35.47 -33.47 3.45
C THR A 349 -35.46 -32.63 4.74
N MET A 350 -35.97 -33.19 5.83
CA MET A 350 -35.91 -32.56 7.17
C MET A 350 -34.46 -32.32 7.64
N ARG A 351 -33.53 -33.23 7.34
CA ARG A 351 -32.10 -33.05 7.62
C ARG A 351 -31.53 -31.82 6.92
N ALA A 352 -31.91 -31.58 5.67
CA ALA A 352 -31.47 -30.40 4.93
C ALA A 352 -31.96 -29.11 5.61
N ILE A 353 -33.22 -29.08 6.02
CA ILE A 353 -33.80 -27.96 6.78
C ILE A 353 -33.03 -27.71 8.09
N LEU A 354 -32.68 -28.77 8.82
CA LEU A 354 -31.88 -28.67 10.05
C LEU A 354 -30.46 -28.16 9.81
N LYS A 355 -29.84 -28.55 8.70
CA LYS A 355 -28.53 -28.04 8.32
C LYS A 355 -28.61 -26.53 8.02
N ASP A 356 -29.60 -26.11 7.25
CA ASP A 356 -29.81 -24.70 6.92
C ASP A 356 -30.08 -23.85 8.16
N ALA A 357 -30.89 -24.36 9.09
CA ALA A 357 -31.17 -23.66 10.35
C ALA A 357 -29.90 -23.47 11.19
N ARG A 358 -29.10 -24.53 11.37
CA ARG A 358 -27.82 -24.45 12.10
C ARG A 358 -26.83 -23.51 11.41
N MET A 359 -26.77 -23.51 10.09
CA MET A 359 -25.92 -22.58 9.34
C MET A 359 -26.33 -21.12 9.56
N ARG A 360 -27.63 -20.82 9.64
CA ARG A 360 -28.13 -19.46 9.93
C ARG A 360 -27.79 -19.02 11.35
N GLU A 361 -27.91 -19.90 12.33
CA GLU A 361 -27.53 -19.61 13.71
C GLU A 361 -26.03 -19.30 13.83
N GLN A 362 -25.18 -20.13 13.22
CA GLN A 362 -23.74 -19.91 13.19
C GLN A 362 -23.35 -18.62 12.46
N ALA A 363 -24.05 -18.27 11.37
CA ALA A 363 -23.83 -16.99 10.70
C ALA A 363 -24.13 -15.78 11.60
N GLY A 364 -25.10 -15.90 12.51
CA GLY A 364 -25.38 -14.89 13.54
C GLY A 364 -24.21 -14.67 14.50
N GLU A 365 -23.63 -15.76 15.00
CA GLU A 365 -22.45 -15.71 15.87
C GLU A 365 -21.20 -15.20 15.14
N ILE A 366 -21.00 -15.59 13.87
CA ILE A 366 -19.92 -15.04 13.03
C ILE A 366 -20.10 -13.52 12.86
N ARG A 367 -21.32 -13.04 12.58
CA ARG A 367 -21.60 -11.60 12.48
C ARG A 367 -21.31 -10.88 13.79
N LYS A 368 -21.56 -11.51 14.94
CA LYS A 368 -21.25 -10.95 16.26
C LYS A 368 -19.75 -10.86 16.50
N ALA A 369 -19.02 -11.94 16.21
CA ALA A 369 -17.56 -11.95 16.29
C ALA A 369 -16.92 -10.91 15.36
N LEU A 370 -17.43 -10.76 14.13
CA LEU A 370 -16.93 -9.78 13.17
C LEU A 370 -17.15 -8.33 13.64
N ARG A 371 -18.29 -8.04 14.30
CA ARG A 371 -18.54 -6.72 14.92
C ARG A 371 -17.53 -6.41 16.04
N ASN A 372 -17.22 -7.40 16.88
CA ASN A 372 -16.23 -7.22 17.94
C ASN A 372 -14.84 -6.96 17.34
N LEU A 373 -14.44 -7.75 16.35
CA LEU A 373 -13.16 -7.55 15.65
C LEU A 373 -13.08 -6.17 14.99
N HIS A 374 -14.16 -5.71 14.35
CA HIS A 374 -14.18 -4.38 13.75
C HIS A 374 -13.95 -3.28 14.79
N ARG A 375 -14.57 -3.41 15.98
CA ARG A 375 -14.35 -2.48 17.09
C ARG A 375 -12.92 -2.53 17.63
N ASP A 376 -12.32 -3.71 17.70
CA ASP A 376 -10.92 -3.85 18.12
C ASP A 376 -9.98 -3.16 17.13
N VAL A 377 -10.22 -3.30 15.82
CA VAL A 377 -9.46 -2.62 14.76
C VAL A 377 -9.63 -1.10 14.85
N GLU A 378 -10.84 -0.61 15.12
CA GLU A 378 -11.13 0.81 15.32
C GLU A 378 -10.32 1.40 16.49
N ILE A 379 -10.28 0.69 17.63
CA ILE A 379 -9.48 1.10 18.81
C ILE A 379 -7.99 1.14 18.47
N VAL A 380 -7.48 0.15 17.71
CA VAL A 380 -6.09 0.14 17.27
C VAL A 380 -5.79 1.35 16.38
N GLY A 381 -6.68 1.66 15.43
CA GLY A 381 -6.56 2.84 14.58
C GLY A 381 -6.52 4.15 15.37
N GLU A 382 -7.43 4.32 16.34
CA GLU A 382 -7.47 5.51 17.20
C GLU A 382 -6.17 5.66 18.02
N ARG A 383 -5.67 4.56 18.60
CA ARG A 383 -4.42 4.56 19.37
C ARG A 383 -3.21 4.83 18.49
N ALA A 384 -3.17 4.28 17.27
CA ALA A 384 -2.10 4.53 16.32
C ALA A 384 -2.07 6.01 15.90
N GLY A 385 -3.23 6.64 15.64
CA GLY A 385 -3.31 8.06 15.33
C GLY A 385 -2.86 8.97 16.49
N LYS A 386 -3.22 8.62 17.73
CA LYS A 386 -2.71 9.31 18.93
C LYS A 386 -1.18 9.18 19.05
N LEU A 387 -0.64 7.98 18.80
CA LEU A 387 0.79 7.75 18.83
C LEU A 387 1.52 8.55 17.74
N GLU A 388 0.99 8.58 16.52
CA GLU A 388 1.51 9.40 15.42
C GLU A 388 1.59 10.88 15.82
N THR A 389 0.53 11.41 16.45
CA THR A 389 0.50 12.78 16.95
C THR A 389 1.60 13.05 17.97
N HIS A 390 1.79 12.14 18.94
CA HIS A 390 2.84 12.27 19.95
C HIS A 390 4.25 12.16 19.36
N LEU A 391 4.47 11.28 18.38
CA LEU A 391 5.76 11.14 17.70
C LEU A 391 6.10 12.39 16.88
N ARG A 392 5.11 12.99 16.21
CA ARG A 392 5.28 14.27 15.51
C ARG A 392 5.70 15.35 16.49
N GLN A 393 4.99 15.48 17.60
CA GLN A 393 5.29 16.48 18.63
C GLN A 393 6.69 16.28 19.25
N ALA A 394 7.07 15.03 19.56
CA ALA A 394 8.41 14.72 20.04
C ALA A 394 9.49 15.06 18.99
N GLY A 395 9.20 14.84 17.70
CA GLY A 395 10.08 15.23 16.60
C GLY A 395 10.28 16.75 16.52
N ASP A 396 9.20 17.51 16.66
CA ASP A 396 9.23 18.98 16.69
C ASP A 396 10.05 19.49 17.90
N ASP A 397 9.87 18.88 19.08
CA ASP A 397 10.65 19.21 20.28
C ASP A 397 12.15 18.93 20.09
N VAL A 398 12.52 17.78 19.51
CA VAL A 398 13.91 17.45 19.19
C VAL A 398 14.51 18.47 18.23
N ALA A 399 13.78 18.86 17.18
CA ALA A 399 14.23 19.88 16.23
C ALA A 399 14.47 21.24 16.93
N GLY A 400 13.59 21.62 17.86
CA GLY A 400 13.73 22.79 18.71
C GLY A 400 15.02 22.75 19.57
N ILE A 401 15.28 21.62 20.22
CA ILE A 401 16.48 21.41 21.05
C ILE A 401 17.76 21.51 20.20
N LEU A 402 17.80 20.86 19.04
CA LEU A 402 18.96 20.92 18.13
C LEU A 402 19.25 22.36 17.65
N THR A 403 18.19 23.12 17.36
CA THR A 403 18.31 24.54 17.00
C THR A 403 18.86 25.38 18.16
N ALA A 404 18.34 25.17 19.37
CA ALA A 404 18.83 25.85 20.57
C ALA A 404 20.29 25.50 20.88
N ALA A 405 20.66 24.23 20.79
CA ALA A 405 22.04 23.76 20.97
C ALA A 405 22.99 24.39 19.94
N THR A 406 22.57 24.49 18.67
CA THR A 406 23.36 25.14 17.62
C THR A 406 23.57 26.63 17.91
N ARG A 407 22.54 27.35 18.38
CA ARG A 407 22.65 28.75 18.80
C ARG A 407 23.55 28.92 20.02
N ALA A 408 23.41 28.06 21.02
CA ALA A 408 24.25 28.07 22.22
C ALA A 408 25.72 27.82 21.87
N ASN A 409 26.01 26.87 20.99
CA ASN A 409 27.36 26.58 20.53
C ASN A 409 27.97 27.78 19.77
N LYS A 410 27.19 28.44 18.91
CA LYS A 410 27.62 29.69 18.25
C LYS A 410 27.93 30.81 19.27
N ARG A 411 27.12 30.97 20.32
CA ARG A 411 27.36 31.95 21.39
C ARG A 411 28.61 31.60 22.22
N ALA A 412 28.80 30.34 22.55
CA ALA A 412 29.98 29.86 23.28
C ALA A 412 31.27 30.11 22.48
N HIS A 413 31.28 29.80 21.19
CA HIS A 413 32.42 30.11 20.30
C HIS A 413 32.72 31.62 20.20
N LYS A 414 31.70 32.49 20.24
CA LYS A 414 31.91 33.95 20.27
C LYS A 414 32.52 34.42 21.59
N LEU A 415 32.14 33.81 22.72
CA LEU A 415 32.68 34.10 24.05
C LEU A 415 34.14 33.66 24.19
N ASP A 416 34.51 32.48 23.68
CA ASP A 416 35.91 31.98 23.69
C ASP A 416 36.85 32.86 22.85
N ASN A 417 36.34 33.53 21.82
CA ASN A 417 37.12 34.42 20.97
C ASN A 417 37.25 35.86 21.51
N PHE A 418 36.74 36.17 22.71
CA PHE A 418 36.77 37.50 23.34
C PHE A 418 36.29 38.65 22.43
N ASP A 419 35.37 38.37 21.51
CA ASP A 419 34.84 39.35 20.57
C ASP A 419 33.56 39.97 21.19
N PHE A 420 33.76 40.95 22.07
CA PHE A 420 32.70 41.66 22.81
C PHE A 420 32.35 43.00 22.17
N GLU A 421 32.08 43.02 20.86
CA GLU A 421 31.36 44.15 20.24
C GLU A 421 29.91 43.74 19.96
N GLU A 422 28.99 44.58 20.48
CA GLU A 422 27.52 44.54 20.39
C GLU A 422 26.77 43.39 21.09
N LEU A 423 26.54 43.58 22.40
CA LEU A 423 25.34 43.09 23.09
C LEU A 423 24.11 43.89 22.62
N ALA A 424 23.66 43.67 21.39
CA ALA A 424 22.32 44.07 20.98
C ALA A 424 21.33 42.92 21.26
N PRO A 425 20.18 43.17 21.90
CA PRO A 425 19.17 42.14 22.07
C PRO A 425 18.55 41.81 20.71
N GLU A 426 18.69 40.56 20.26
CA GLU A 426 17.90 40.06 19.12
C GLU A 426 16.41 40.01 19.52
N PRO A 427 15.49 40.42 18.62
CA PRO A 427 14.06 40.38 18.91
C PRO A 427 13.59 38.92 19.10
N GLU A 428 12.74 38.71 20.10
CA GLU A 428 12.13 37.41 20.38
C GLU A 428 11.36 36.88 19.16
N PRO A 429 11.39 35.56 18.90
CA PRO A 429 10.58 35.00 17.82
C PRO A 429 9.10 35.08 18.18
N GLU A 430 8.31 35.73 17.31
CA GLU A 430 6.85 35.68 17.35
C GLU A 430 6.39 34.22 17.35
N VAL A 431 5.77 33.79 18.44
CA VAL A 431 5.03 32.54 18.49
C VAL A 431 3.80 32.72 17.60
N GLN A 432 3.86 32.15 16.39
CA GLN A 432 2.69 31.95 15.54
C GLN A 432 1.69 31.05 16.28
N ARG A 433 0.73 31.69 16.96
CA ARG A 433 -0.52 31.08 17.40
C ARG A 433 -1.43 30.96 16.18
N ASP A 434 -1.16 29.99 15.32
CA ASP A 434 -2.14 29.56 14.33
C ASP A 434 -2.99 28.42 14.88
N LEU A 435 -4.25 28.79 15.16
CA LEU A 435 -5.47 28.04 14.88
C LEU A 435 -5.66 26.67 15.58
N LEU A 436 -6.22 26.73 16.79
CA LEU A 436 -6.97 25.65 17.43
C LEU A 436 -8.39 26.16 17.79
N GLU A 437 -9.12 26.67 16.80
CA GLU A 437 -10.58 26.89 16.90
C GLU A 437 -11.25 26.61 15.55
N ALA A 438 -11.46 25.34 15.24
CA ALA A 438 -12.53 24.88 14.34
C ALA A 438 -12.63 23.34 14.37
N ASP A 439 -13.15 22.78 15.47
CA ASP A 439 -14.02 21.59 15.36
C ASP A 439 -14.90 21.44 16.62
N LYS A 440 -15.94 22.26 16.67
CA LYS A 440 -17.15 22.02 17.47
C LYS A 440 -18.36 22.45 16.64
N SER A 441 -18.86 21.52 15.82
CA SER A 441 -20.29 21.38 15.50
C SER A 441 -20.57 19.98 15.00
#